data_AF-A0A2G2XDT5-F1
#
_entry.id   AF-A0A2G2XDT5-F1
#
_cell.length_a   1.000
_cell.length_b   1.000
_cell.length_c   1.000
_cell.angle_alpha   90.00
_cell.angle_beta   90.00
_cell.angle_gamma   90.00
#
_symmetry.space_group_name_H-M   'P 1'
#
loop_
_entity.id
_entity.type
_entity.pdbx_description
1 polymer ?
#
loop_
_entity_poly.entity_id
_entity_poly.type
_entity_poly.pdbx_seq_one_letter_code
_entity_poly.pdbx_strand_id
1 'polypeptide(L)'
;MVVTITIYCLLAATICLMQPFNQVDVNAPFTIAFQAAGMNWAKYIVAIGALKEMTTVLLASIISQARYFTHIARTHMAPPFLAAVNEKTGTPVTATVVMVVANCTMAFFTSLDILANLVSIATLFVFSLVPLALLVRCYYVSGETQDRDRDKLILFLVLITLSSIGSGLHATYDAAKDVENKGTNTTDIDVIAARTNAF
;
A
#
# COMPACT_ATOMS: atom_id res chain seq x y z
N MET A 1 7.45 12.61 8.18
CA MET A 1 8.16 11.36 7.84
C MET A 1 9.15 10.96 8.92
N VAL A 2 10.15 11.78 9.29
CA VAL A 2 11.09 11.41 10.37
C VAL A 2 10.38 11.13 11.70
N VAL A 3 9.47 12.01 12.13
CA VAL A 3 8.70 11.84 13.38
C VAL A 3 7.85 10.56 13.39
N THR A 4 7.19 10.24 12.28
CA THR A 4 6.36 9.04 12.18
C THR A 4 7.21 7.77 12.16
N ILE A 5 8.39 7.80 11.53
CA ILE A 5 9.34 6.68 11.53
C ILE A 5 9.85 6.42 12.95
N THR A 6 10.29 7.45 13.67
CA THR A 6 10.81 7.27 15.04
C THR A 6 9.74 6.72 15.97
N ILE A 7 8.52 7.25 15.91
CA ILE A 7 7.40 6.74 16.71
C ILE A 7 7.07 5.29 16.34
N TYR A 8 7.04 4.94 15.05
CA TYR A 8 6.76 3.57 14.62
C TYR A 8 7.82 2.57 15.13
N CYS A 9 9.10 2.93 15.06
CA CYS A 9 10.19 2.11 15.62
C CYS A 9 10.06 1.93 17.14
N LEU A 10 9.70 2.98 17.89
CA LEU A 10 9.48 2.91 19.34
C LEU A 10 8.28 2.02 19.69
N LEU A 11 7.19 2.12 18.92
CA LEU A 11 6.00 1.28 19.09
C LEU A 11 6.29 -0.20 18.82
N ALA A 12 7.06 -0.51 17.77
CA ALA A 12 7.50 -1.87 17.50
C ALA A 12 8.38 -2.41 18.63
N ALA A 13 9.35 -1.62 19.10
CA ALA A 13 10.24 -2.02 20.20
C ALA A 13 9.47 -2.29 21.51
N THR A 14 8.46 -1.48 21.82
CA THR A 14 7.64 -1.66 23.03
C THR A 14 6.79 -2.93 22.96
N ILE A 15 6.16 -3.25 21.84
CA ILE A 15 5.43 -4.52 21.70
C ILE A 15 6.38 -5.72 21.84
N CYS A 16 7.53 -5.69 21.14
CA CYS A 16 8.51 -6.77 21.20
C CYS A 16 9.05 -7.01 22.61
N LEU A 17 9.19 -5.96 23.42
CA LEU A 17 9.65 -6.07 24.81
C LEU A 17 8.57 -6.61 25.75
N MET A 18 7.29 -6.42 25.41
CA MET A 18 6.16 -6.66 26.29
C MET A 18 5.52 -8.04 26.11
N GLN A 19 5.66 -8.66 24.92
CA GLN A 19 5.04 -9.94 24.64
C GLN A 19 5.90 -10.81 23.67
N PRO A 20 6.06 -12.12 23.94
CA PRO A 20 6.72 -13.02 22.99
C PRO A 20 5.97 -13.11 21.66
N PHE A 21 6.71 -13.22 20.55
CA PHE A 21 6.21 -13.21 19.18
C PHE A 21 5.08 -14.22 18.89
N ASN A 22 4.96 -15.27 19.70
CA ASN A 22 4.00 -16.36 19.49
C ASN A 22 2.58 -16.06 20.00
N GLN A 23 2.34 -14.89 20.61
CA GLN A 23 1.02 -14.53 21.18
C GLN A 23 0.46 -13.23 20.61
N VAL A 24 1.12 -12.61 19.62
CA VAL A 24 0.74 -11.29 19.11
C VAL A 24 -0.47 -11.43 18.18
N ASP A 25 -1.62 -10.91 18.59
CA ASP A 25 -2.81 -10.86 17.75
C ASP A 25 -2.67 -9.76 16.69
N VAL A 26 -2.99 -10.08 15.44
CA VAL A 26 -2.89 -9.18 14.29
C VAL A 26 -3.95 -8.08 14.32
N ASN A 27 -5.11 -8.35 14.92
CA ASN A 27 -6.25 -7.43 14.90
C ASN A 27 -6.15 -6.34 15.98
N ALA A 28 -5.50 -6.65 17.10
CA ALA A 28 -5.44 -5.75 18.26
C ALA A 28 -4.13 -5.88 19.07
N PRO A 29 -2.95 -5.70 18.43
CA PRO A 29 -1.67 -6.01 19.05
C PRO A 29 -1.40 -5.20 20.31
N PHE A 30 -1.71 -3.90 20.31
CA PHE A 30 -1.50 -3.03 21.48
C PHE A 30 -2.49 -3.32 22.60
N THR A 31 -3.77 -3.43 22.27
CA THR A 31 -4.86 -3.66 23.23
C THR A 31 -4.65 -4.95 24.02
N ILE A 32 -4.25 -6.03 23.36
CA ILE A 32 -3.98 -7.34 23.98
C ILE A 32 -2.65 -7.32 24.74
N ALA A 33 -1.60 -6.67 24.20
CA ALA A 33 -0.34 -6.51 24.93
C ALA A 33 -0.56 -5.78 26.27
N PHE A 34 -1.29 -4.65 26.28
CA PHE A 34 -1.59 -3.92 27.52
C PHE A 34 -2.47 -4.70 28.51
N GLN A 35 -3.33 -5.57 28.00
CA GLN A 35 -4.11 -6.47 28.84
C GLN A 35 -3.22 -7.55 29.47
N ALA A 36 -2.28 -8.13 28.72
CA ALA A 36 -1.34 -9.14 29.22
C ALA A 36 -0.39 -8.58 30.30
N ALA A 37 -0.01 -7.30 30.21
CA ALA A 37 0.77 -6.62 31.24
C ALA A 37 -0.05 -6.13 32.46
N GLY A 38 -1.37 -6.40 32.50
CA GLY A 38 -2.24 -6.02 33.62
C GLY A 38 -2.64 -4.53 33.67
N MET A 39 -2.30 -3.72 32.66
CA MET A 39 -2.60 -2.29 32.59
C MET A 39 -3.90 -2.00 31.84
N ASN A 40 -5.03 -2.37 32.45
CA ASN A 40 -6.36 -2.24 31.82
C ASN A 40 -6.76 -0.78 31.50
N TRP A 41 -6.25 0.21 32.23
CA TRP A 41 -6.53 1.63 31.96
C TRP A 41 -5.92 2.11 30.63
N ALA A 42 -4.69 1.68 30.33
CA ALA A 42 -3.96 2.05 29.13
C ALA A 42 -4.63 1.48 27.87
N LYS A 43 -5.17 0.25 27.96
CA LYS A 43 -5.96 -0.39 26.90
C LYS A 43 -7.10 0.51 26.41
N TYR A 44 -7.88 1.07 27.33
CA TYR A 44 -9.02 1.92 26.96
C TYR A 44 -8.54 3.17 26.24
N ILE A 45 -7.54 3.89 26.78
CA ILE A 45 -7.01 5.13 26.19
C ILE A 45 -6.52 4.89 24.75
N VAL A 46 -5.74 3.82 24.53
CA VAL A 46 -5.23 3.47 23.20
C VAL A 46 -6.36 3.13 22.24
N ALA A 47 -7.39 2.39 22.69
CA ALA A 47 -8.55 2.06 21.86
C ALA A 47 -9.34 3.31 21.43
N ILE A 48 -9.59 4.28 22.32
CA ILE A 48 -10.28 5.52 21.95
C ILE A 48 -9.42 6.37 21.00
N GLY A 49 -8.10 6.36 21.22
CA GLY A 49 -7.13 7.00 20.33
C GLY A 49 -7.17 6.44 18.91
N ALA A 50 -7.14 5.11 18.79
CA ALA A 50 -7.24 4.42 17.51
C ALA A 50 -8.58 4.69 16.81
N LEU A 51 -9.70 4.62 17.52
CA LEU A 51 -11.02 4.91 16.95
C LEU A 51 -11.12 6.35 16.41
N LYS A 52 -10.59 7.32 17.17
CA LYS A 52 -10.56 8.73 16.74
C LYS A 52 -9.66 8.91 15.51
N GLU A 53 -8.51 8.25 15.48
CA GLU A 53 -7.57 8.29 14.35
C GLU A 53 -8.19 7.70 13.08
N MET A 54 -8.73 6.47 13.17
CA MET A 54 -9.44 5.81 12.06
C MET A 54 -10.57 6.67 11.51
N THR A 55 -11.38 7.28 12.37
CA THR A 55 -12.48 8.16 11.93
C THR A 55 -11.95 9.40 11.21
N THR A 56 -10.86 9.99 11.72
CA THR A 56 -10.27 11.20 11.15
C THR A 56 -9.65 10.93 9.78
N VAL A 57 -8.91 9.82 9.63
CA VAL A 57 -8.28 9.47 8.36
C VAL A 57 -9.33 9.08 7.31
N LEU A 58 -10.38 8.35 7.69
CA LEU A 58 -11.49 8.02 6.78
C LEU A 58 -12.14 9.28 6.21
N LEU A 59 -12.45 10.26 7.09
CA LEU A 59 -13.07 11.51 6.66
C LEU A 59 -12.13 12.32 5.75
N ALA A 60 -10.84 12.39 6.08
CA ALA A 60 -9.83 13.07 5.27
C ALA A 60 -9.66 12.43 3.88
N SER A 61 -9.69 11.10 3.79
CA SER A 61 -9.61 10.35 2.53
C SER A 61 -10.81 10.63 1.63
N ILE A 62 -12.03 10.63 2.17
CA ILE A 62 -13.26 10.91 1.40
C ILE A 62 -13.21 12.32 0.78
N ILE A 63 -12.78 13.32 1.56
CA ILE A 63 -12.68 14.71 1.08
C ILE A 63 -11.64 14.82 -0.05
N SER A 64 -10.50 14.14 0.09
CA SER A 64 -9.42 14.18 -0.89
C SER A 64 -9.87 13.52 -2.21
N GLN A 65 -10.46 12.32 -2.14
CA GLN A 65 -10.97 11.58 -3.31
C GLN A 65 -12.02 12.37 -4.09
N ALA A 66 -12.98 12.98 -3.38
CA ALA A 66 -14.02 13.78 -4.03
C ALA A 66 -13.45 14.98 -4.81
N ARG A 67 -12.42 15.64 -4.28
CA ARG A 67 -11.76 16.77 -4.96
C ARG A 67 -11.02 16.32 -6.22
N TYR A 68 -10.22 15.25 -6.13
CA TYR A 68 -9.51 14.71 -7.30
C TYR A 68 -10.48 14.33 -8.41
N PHE A 69 -11.57 13.63 -8.06
CA PHE A 69 -12.57 13.21 -9.03
C PHE A 69 -13.30 14.39 -9.68
N THR A 70 -13.58 15.45 -8.92
CA THR A 70 -14.21 16.67 -9.45
C THR A 70 -13.29 17.41 -10.42
N HIS A 71 -11.98 17.44 -10.16
CA HIS A 71 -11.01 18.01 -11.10
C HIS A 71 -10.96 17.22 -12.42
N ILE A 72 -11.01 15.89 -12.34
CA ILE A 72 -11.07 15.02 -13.53
C ILE A 72 -12.40 15.21 -14.29
N ALA A 73 -13.52 15.39 -13.58
CA ALA A 73 -14.81 15.64 -14.21
C ALA A 73 -14.85 16.99 -14.96
N ARG A 74 -14.10 18.00 -14.50
CA ARG A 74 -13.99 19.31 -15.15
C ARG A 74 -13.18 19.28 -16.45
N THR A 75 -12.33 18.29 -16.68
CA THR A 75 -11.59 18.13 -17.95
C THR A 75 -12.42 17.43 -19.03
N HIS A 76 -13.76 17.41 -18.91
CA HIS A 76 -14.72 16.75 -19.80
C HIS A 76 -14.49 15.23 -20.02
N MET A 77 -13.64 14.59 -19.19
CA MET A 77 -13.40 13.14 -19.25
C MET A 77 -14.49 12.31 -18.55
N ALA A 78 -15.41 12.95 -17.81
CA ALA A 78 -16.51 12.29 -17.11
C ALA A 78 -17.84 13.07 -17.26
N PRO A 79 -19.01 12.44 -17.01
CA PRO A 79 -20.32 13.08 -17.16
C PRO A 79 -20.44 14.39 -16.36
N PRO A 80 -21.02 15.46 -16.93
CA PRO A 80 -21.07 16.79 -16.32
C PRO A 80 -21.86 16.85 -15.00
N PHE A 81 -22.73 15.87 -14.72
CA PHE A 81 -23.42 15.72 -13.43
C PHE A 81 -22.47 15.52 -12.24
N LEU A 82 -21.25 15.01 -12.47
CA LEU A 82 -20.22 14.81 -11.44
C LEU A 82 -19.34 16.05 -11.24
N ALA A 83 -19.32 16.96 -12.22
CA ALA A 83 -18.68 18.27 -12.12
C ALA A 83 -19.58 19.32 -11.46
N ALA A 84 -20.87 19.02 -11.28
CA ALA A 84 -21.84 19.89 -10.64
C ALA A 84 -21.51 20.08 -9.14
N VAL A 85 -21.03 21.28 -8.81
CA VAL A 85 -20.77 21.70 -7.43
C VAL A 85 -22.01 22.41 -6.90
N ASN A 86 -22.42 22.08 -5.67
CA ASN A 86 -23.56 22.75 -5.06
C ASN A 86 -23.19 24.20 -4.69
N GLU A 87 -23.91 25.19 -5.24
CA GLU A 87 -23.60 26.63 -5.12
C GLU A 87 -23.57 27.14 -3.67
N LYS A 88 -24.32 26.52 -2.75
CA LYS A 88 -24.36 26.95 -1.34
C LYS A 88 -23.18 26.49 -0.49
N THR A 89 -22.60 25.34 -0.81
CA THR A 89 -21.54 24.70 0.01
C THR A 89 -20.19 24.66 -0.70
N GLY A 90 -20.13 25.01 -1.99
CA GLY A 90 -18.90 24.96 -2.79
C GLY A 90 -18.27 23.57 -2.87
N THR A 91 -18.99 22.53 -2.41
CA THR A 91 -18.48 21.17 -2.24
C THR A 91 -19.20 20.23 -3.21
N PRO A 92 -18.47 19.35 -3.93
CA PRO A 92 -19.06 18.41 -4.88
C PRO A 92 -19.71 17.23 -4.15
N VAL A 93 -20.92 17.44 -3.62
CA VAL A 93 -21.67 16.43 -2.83
C VAL A 93 -21.97 15.19 -3.67
N THR A 94 -22.39 15.35 -4.93
CA THR A 94 -22.72 14.23 -5.83
C THR A 94 -21.50 13.33 -6.07
N ALA A 95 -20.33 13.90 -6.34
CA ALA A 95 -19.10 13.14 -6.51
C ALA A 95 -18.69 12.40 -5.23
N THR A 96 -18.87 13.04 -4.07
CA THR A 96 -18.56 12.44 -2.77
C THR A 96 -19.43 11.23 -2.49
N VAL A 97 -20.75 11.33 -2.71
CA VAL A 97 -21.70 10.22 -2.48
C VAL A 97 -21.38 9.04 -3.40
N VAL A 98 -21.11 9.29 -4.68
CA VAL A 98 -20.76 8.24 -5.64
C VAL A 98 -19.47 7.50 -5.22
N MET A 99 -18.44 8.23 -4.81
CA MET A 99 -17.18 7.61 -4.36
C MET A 99 -17.34 6.84 -3.06
N VAL A 100 -18.14 7.33 -2.10
CA VAL A 100 -18.41 6.60 -0.85
C VAL A 100 -19.22 5.34 -1.11
N VAL A 101 -20.24 5.38 -1.97
CA VAL A 101 -21.01 4.20 -2.35
C VAL A 101 -20.11 3.17 -3.03
N ALA A 102 -19.23 3.60 -3.94
CA ALA A 102 -18.27 2.72 -4.58
C ALA A 102 -17.29 2.09 -3.57
N ASN A 103 -16.70 2.88 -2.66
CA ASN A 103 -15.80 2.37 -1.62
C ASN A 103 -16.52 1.41 -0.66
N CYS A 104 -17.77 1.71 -0.28
CA CYS A 104 -18.57 0.86 0.60
C CYS A 104 -18.90 -0.49 -0.07
N THR A 105 -19.22 -0.45 -1.36
CA THR A 105 -19.41 -1.66 -2.16
C THR A 105 -18.11 -2.48 -2.21
N MET A 106 -16.97 -1.84 -2.53
CA MET A 106 -15.67 -2.53 -2.55
C MET A 106 -15.29 -3.14 -1.19
N ALA A 107 -15.53 -2.41 -0.09
CA ALA A 107 -15.27 -2.89 1.26
C ALA A 107 -16.18 -4.06 1.68
N PHE A 108 -17.40 -4.15 1.14
CA PHE A 108 -18.32 -5.26 1.42
C PHE A 108 -17.96 -6.54 0.66
N PHE A 109 -17.48 -6.40 -0.59
CA PHE A 109 -17.16 -7.55 -1.44
C PHE A 109 -15.71 -8.06 -1.29
N THR A 110 -14.79 -7.30 -0.67
CA THR A 110 -13.36 -7.60 -0.66
C THR A 110 -12.80 -7.82 0.75
N SER A 111 -12.00 -8.86 0.95
CA SER A 111 -11.27 -9.10 2.20
C SER A 111 -10.17 -8.07 2.45
N LEU A 112 -9.94 -7.71 3.72
CA LEU A 112 -8.97 -6.69 4.14
C LEU A 112 -7.54 -7.01 3.67
N ASP A 113 -7.13 -8.28 3.71
CA ASP A 113 -5.79 -8.71 3.27
C ASP A 113 -5.56 -8.45 1.77
N ILE A 114 -6.57 -8.72 0.95
CA ILE A 114 -6.51 -8.48 -0.51
C ILE A 114 -6.42 -6.98 -0.77
N LEU A 115 -7.23 -6.18 -0.05
CA LEU A 115 -7.23 -4.73 -0.19
C LEU A 115 -5.88 -4.12 0.23
N ALA A 116 -5.30 -4.59 1.33
CA ALA A 116 -3.99 -4.14 1.81
C ALA A 116 -2.88 -4.46 0.80
N ASN A 117 -2.90 -5.66 0.22
CA ASN A 117 -1.95 -6.05 -0.83
C ASN A 117 -2.11 -5.19 -2.09
N LEU A 118 -3.34 -4.96 -2.54
CA LEU A 118 -3.63 -4.14 -3.72
C LEU A 118 -3.18 -2.68 -3.50
N VAL A 119 -3.48 -2.09 -2.34
CA VAL A 119 -3.06 -0.73 -1.99
C VAL A 119 -1.54 -0.63 -1.90
N SER A 120 -0.87 -1.65 -1.36
CA SER A 120 0.60 -1.67 -1.27
C SER A 120 1.25 -1.65 -2.65
N ILE A 121 0.78 -2.53 -3.55
CA ILE A 121 1.27 -2.57 -4.94
C ILE A 121 0.99 -1.23 -5.66
N ALA A 122 -0.22 -0.68 -5.50
CA ALA A 122 -0.58 0.60 -6.11
C ALA A 122 0.28 1.76 -5.59
N THR A 123 0.57 1.80 -4.30
CA THR A 123 1.38 2.87 -3.70
C THR A 123 2.84 2.79 -4.16
N LEU A 124 3.40 1.58 -4.22
CA LEU A 124 4.75 1.36 -4.77
C LEU A 124 4.82 1.79 -6.24
N PHE A 125 3.80 1.48 -7.02
CA PHE A 125 3.71 1.89 -8.42
C PHE A 125 3.66 3.42 -8.56
N VAL A 126 2.80 4.10 -7.79
CA VAL A 126 2.72 5.57 -7.80
C VAL A 126 4.03 6.22 -7.34
N PHE A 127 4.70 5.68 -6.32
CA PHE A 127 5.99 6.18 -5.87
C PHE A 127 7.10 6.05 -6.91
N SER A 128 7.02 5.06 -7.82
CA SER A 128 7.91 4.97 -8.98
C SER A 128 7.55 5.99 -10.08
N LEU A 129 6.26 6.24 -10.30
CA LEU A 129 5.78 7.20 -11.31
C LEU A 129 6.02 8.67 -10.95
N VAL A 130 5.98 9.04 -9.66
CA VAL A 130 6.16 10.43 -9.21
C VAL A 130 7.53 11.02 -9.60
N PRO A 131 8.69 10.41 -9.30
CA PRO A 131 10.00 10.95 -9.70
C PRO A 131 10.15 10.99 -11.22
N LEU A 132 9.58 10.01 -11.93
CA LEU A 132 9.45 9.99 -13.39
C LEU A 132 8.70 11.24 -13.90
N ALA A 133 7.51 11.51 -13.37
CA ALA A 133 6.71 12.67 -13.74
C ALA A 133 7.42 13.99 -13.41
N LEU A 134 8.15 14.06 -12.28
CA LEU A 134 8.96 15.21 -11.91
C LEU A 134 10.14 15.44 -12.88
N LEU A 135 10.82 14.37 -13.30
CA LEU A 135 11.90 14.44 -14.29
C LEU A 135 11.39 14.98 -15.63
N VAL A 136 10.29 14.43 -16.14
CA VAL A 136 9.64 14.92 -17.36
C VAL A 136 9.24 16.38 -17.19
N ARG A 137 8.60 16.74 -16.07
CA ARG A 137 8.19 18.14 -15.82
C ARG A 137 9.37 19.11 -15.74
N CYS A 138 10.50 18.71 -15.17
CA CYS A 138 11.67 19.57 -15.00
C CYS A 138 12.46 19.77 -16.29
N TYR A 139 12.38 18.86 -17.26
CA TYR A 139 13.14 18.92 -18.51
C TYR A 139 12.28 19.18 -19.75
N TYR A 140 10.96 19.01 -19.67
CA TYR A 140 10.03 19.34 -20.75
C TYR A 140 9.54 20.79 -20.59
N VAL A 141 10.38 21.75 -20.95
CA VAL A 141 9.96 23.13 -21.22
C VAL A 141 9.50 23.20 -22.67
N SER A 142 8.20 23.39 -22.89
CA SER A 142 7.65 23.63 -24.23
C SER A 142 8.27 24.90 -24.82
N GLY A 143 9.18 24.75 -25.78
CA GLY A 143 9.65 25.87 -26.61
C GLY A 143 11.03 25.72 -27.24
N GLU A 144 12.03 25.17 -26.56
CA GLU A 144 13.45 25.28 -27.01
C GLU A 144 14.29 24.07 -26.53
N THR A 145 14.04 22.84 -27.00
CA THR A 145 14.87 21.68 -26.58
C THR A 145 15.17 20.73 -27.73
N GLN A 146 16.47 20.55 -27.99
CA GLN A 146 17.04 19.63 -28.97
C GLN A 146 16.81 18.16 -28.56
N ASP A 147 16.42 17.32 -29.53
CA ASP A 147 16.01 15.91 -29.35
C ASP A 147 17.01 15.04 -28.55
N ARG A 148 18.28 15.41 -28.54
CA ARG A 148 19.38 14.63 -27.95
C ARG A 148 19.39 14.59 -26.41
N ASP A 149 18.77 15.55 -25.71
CA ASP A 149 18.67 15.52 -24.25
C ASP A 149 17.35 14.91 -23.75
N ARG A 150 16.31 14.88 -24.59
CA ARG A 150 15.10 14.07 -24.36
C ARG A 150 15.41 12.59 -24.34
N ASP A 151 16.18 12.10 -25.30
CA ASP A 151 16.51 10.68 -25.40
C ASP A 151 17.39 10.21 -24.24
N LYS A 152 18.31 11.05 -23.74
CA LYS A 152 19.10 10.75 -22.53
C LYS A 152 18.21 10.68 -21.29
N LEU A 153 17.18 11.52 -21.22
CA LEU A 153 16.26 11.54 -20.09
C LEU A 153 15.33 10.33 -20.11
N ILE A 154 14.81 9.98 -21.28
CA ILE A 154 14.03 8.75 -21.50
C ILE A 154 14.90 7.51 -21.23
N LEU A 155 16.17 7.51 -21.63
CA LEU A 155 17.13 6.44 -21.34
C LEU A 155 17.36 6.27 -19.82
N PHE A 156 17.63 7.35 -19.08
CA PHE A 156 17.88 7.28 -17.63
C PHE A 156 16.64 6.78 -16.86
N LEU A 157 15.47 7.14 -17.36
CA LEU A 157 14.16 6.84 -16.83
C LEU A 157 13.74 5.38 -17.10
N VAL A 158 14.01 4.89 -18.31
CA VAL A 158 13.87 3.46 -18.66
C VAL A 158 14.90 2.63 -17.89
N LEU A 159 16.11 3.16 -17.65
CA LEU A 159 17.16 2.49 -16.86
C LEU A 159 16.80 2.36 -15.37
N ILE A 160 16.18 3.38 -14.77
CA ILE A 160 15.67 3.33 -13.39
C ILE A 160 14.50 2.33 -13.26
N THR A 161 13.56 2.34 -14.21
CA THR A 161 12.42 1.41 -14.21
C THR A 161 12.85 -0.03 -14.50
N LEU A 162 13.80 -0.25 -15.42
CA LEU A 162 14.42 -1.55 -15.66
C LEU A 162 15.22 -2.05 -14.46
N SER A 163 15.93 -1.17 -13.75
CA SER A 163 16.66 -1.54 -12.54
C SER A 163 15.71 -2.01 -11.43
N SER A 164 14.56 -1.34 -11.25
CA SER A 164 13.54 -1.74 -10.28
C SER A 164 12.83 -3.04 -10.65
N ILE A 165 12.57 -3.29 -11.94
CA ILE A 165 11.98 -4.55 -12.42
C ILE A 165 13.00 -5.70 -12.33
N GLY A 166 14.28 -5.41 -12.60
CA GLY A 166 15.38 -6.37 -12.48
C GLY A 166 15.55 -6.91 -11.06
N SER A 167 15.44 -6.05 -10.04
CA SER A 167 15.47 -6.48 -8.64
C SER A 167 14.27 -7.37 -8.27
N GLY A 168 13.09 -7.11 -8.85
CA GLY A 168 11.90 -7.95 -8.67
C GLY A 168 12.05 -9.35 -9.30
N LEU A 169 12.63 -9.41 -10.50
CA LEU A 169 12.89 -10.68 -11.21
C LEU A 169 13.91 -11.57 -10.47
N HIS A 170 14.95 -10.97 -9.87
CA HIS A 170 15.93 -11.71 -9.08
C HIS A 170 15.29 -12.38 -7.86
N ALA A 171 14.38 -11.70 -7.16
CA ALA A 171 13.66 -12.25 -6.02
C ALA A 171 12.68 -13.37 -6.42
N THR A 172 12.02 -13.24 -7.58
CA THR A 172 11.14 -14.32 -8.09
C THR A 172 11.92 -15.53 -8.60
N TYR A 173 13.12 -15.31 -9.15
CA TYR A 173 14.00 -16.38 -9.58
C TYR A 173 14.56 -17.17 -8.39
N ASP A 174 14.97 -16.48 -7.32
CA ASP A 174 15.40 -17.13 -6.08
C ASP A 174 14.26 -17.92 -5.42
N ALA A 175 13.05 -17.35 -5.36
CA ALA A 175 11.88 -18.05 -4.83
C ALA A 175 11.49 -19.29 -5.65
N ALA A 176 11.60 -19.23 -6.99
CA ALA A 176 11.33 -20.39 -7.86
C ALA A 176 12.38 -21.50 -7.66
N LYS A 177 13.65 -21.12 -7.49
CA LYS A 177 14.76 -22.05 -7.27
C LYS A 177 14.68 -22.75 -5.91
N ASP A 178 14.18 -22.05 -4.88
CA ASP A 178 13.92 -22.63 -3.57
C ASP A 178 12.79 -23.67 -3.59
N VAL A 179 11.75 -23.47 -4.42
CA VAL A 179 10.66 -24.43 -4.60
C VAL A 179 11.13 -25.69 -5.33
N GLU A 180 11.94 -25.55 -6.39
CA GLU A 180 12.48 -26.68 -7.16
C GLU A 180 13.45 -27.54 -6.33
N ASN A 181 14.30 -26.90 -5.52
CA ASN A 181 15.23 -27.59 -4.63
C ASN A 181 14.51 -28.38 -3.52
N LYS A 182 13.44 -27.79 -2.96
CA LYS A 182 12.61 -28.46 -1.93
C LYS A 182 11.80 -29.63 -2.49
N GLY A 183 11.32 -29.53 -3.74
CA GLY A 183 10.66 -30.62 -4.44
C GLY A 183 11.59 -31.81 -4.69
N THR A 184 12.79 -31.55 -5.20
CA THR A 184 13.80 -32.58 -5.50
C THR A 184 14.23 -33.35 -4.24
N ASN A 185 14.44 -32.64 -3.12
CA ASN A 185 14.87 -33.27 -1.87
C ASN A 185 13.77 -34.14 -1.23
N THR A 186 12.50 -33.79 -1.43
CA THR A 186 11.36 -34.57 -0.91
C THR A 186 11.20 -35.88 -1.69
N THR A 187 11.36 -35.84 -3.02
CA THR A 187 11.29 -37.05 -3.86
C THR A 187 12.42 -38.04 -3.57
N ASP A 188 13.63 -37.56 -3.25
CA ASP A 188 14.75 -38.45 -2.90
C ASP A 188 14.52 -39.14 -1.54
N ILE A 189 13.96 -38.44 -0.56
CA ILE A 189 13.61 -39.01 0.75
C ILE A 189 12.52 -40.08 0.62
N ASP A 190 11.49 -39.83 -0.20
CA ASP A 190 10.41 -40.81 -0.43
C ASP A 190 10.91 -42.07 -1.16
N VAL A 191 11.85 -41.93 -2.09
CA VAL A 191 12.48 -43.07 -2.79
C VAL A 191 13.39 -43.87 -1.84
N ILE A 192 14.14 -43.20 -0.97
CA ILE A 192 14.98 -43.87 0.05
C ILE A 192 14.10 -44.59 1.09
N ALA A 193 12.99 -43.98 1.52
CA ALA A 193 12.03 -44.60 2.43
C ALA A 193 11.34 -45.82 1.80
N ALA A 194 10.93 -45.73 0.52
CA ALA A 194 10.36 -46.86 -0.21
C ALA A 194 11.36 -48.01 -0.39
N ARG A 195 12.65 -47.71 -0.57
CA ARG A 195 13.70 -48.73 -0.69
C ARG A 195 14.04 -49.40 0.64
N THR A 196 13.87 -48.69 1.76
CA THR A 196 14.14 -49.23 3.11
C THR A 196 13.03 -50.16 3.59
N ASN A 197 11.78 -49.94 3.15
CA ASN A 197 10.64 -50.80 3.49
C ASN A 197 10.51 -52.04 2.57
N ALA A 198 11.39 -52.18 1.58
CA ALA A 198 11.44 -53.30 0.64
C ALA A 198 12.53 -54.35 0.97
N PHE A 199 13.21 -54.20 2.11
CA PHE A 199 14.10 -55.17 2.74
C PHE A 199 13.55 -55.54 4.12
#